data_AF-A0A963EN19-F1
#
_entry.id   AF-A0A963EN19-F1
#
_cell.length_a   1.000
_cell.length_b   1.000
_cell.length_c   1.000
_cell.angle_alpha   90.00
_cell.angle_beta   90.00
_cell.angle_gamma   90.00
#
_symmetry.space_group_name_H-M   'P 1'
#
loop_
_entity.id
_entity.type
_entity.pdbx_description
1 polymer ?
#
loop_
_entity_poly.entity_id
_entity_poly.type
_entity_poly.pdbx_seq_one_letter_code
_entity_poly.pdbx_strand_id
1 'polypeptide(L)'
;MSVTVKILIALLIAAITASIVTTLQTGSLFNLAIWSAFAAACVASVLLGTLSTAPAGAIRDNPADADTSQRKAPGATATGQREHGKVKWFNISKGFGFIVRDNGEEIFVHFRSIQSNGRRGLRDGQAVSFVVRQSDKGPQAEEVIASDNA
;
A
#
# COMPACT_ATOMS: atom_id res chain seq x y z
N MET A 1 -1.91 -8.10 12.82
CA MET A 1 -2.57 -8.95 11.81
C MET A 1 -4.01 -8.46 11.66
N SER A 2 -4.29 -7.75 10.56
CA SER A 2 -5.58 -7.06 10.34
C SER A 2 -6.75 -8.04 10.44
N VAL A 3 -7.88 -7.59 11.00
CA VAL A 3 -9.11 -8.39 11.13
C VAL A 3 -9.52 -9.00 9.79
N THR A 4 -9.26 -8.30 8.69
CA THR A 4 -9.44 -8.77 7.32
C THR A 4 -8.64 -10.04 7.01
N VAL A 5 -7.38 -10.11 7.45
CA VAL A 5 -6.52 -11.30 7.25
C VAL A 5 -7.03 -12.49 8.07
N LYS A 6 -7.53 -12.24 9.29
CA LYS A 6 -8.13 -13.29 10.13
C LYS A 6 -9.41 -13.85 9.52
N ILE A 7 -10.25 -13.00 8.93
CA ILE A 7 -11.49 -13.41 8.23
C ILE A 7 -11.14 -14.25 6.98
N LEU A 8 -10.17 -13.83 6.19
CA LEU A 8 -9.74 -14.59 5.00
C LEU A 8 -9.20 -15.98 5.35
N ILE A 9 -8.37 -16.07 6.40
CA ILE A 9 -7.83 -17.37 6.86
C ILE A 9 -8.95 -18.26 7.39
N ALA A 10 -9.91 -17.71 8.17
CA ALA A 10 -11.03 -18.47 8.70
C ALA A 10 -11.92 -19.05 7.59
N LEU A 11 -12.20 -18.27 6.53
CA LEU A 11 -12.98 -18.72 5.39
C LEU A 11 -12.27 -19.81 4.58
N LEU A 12 -10.95 -19.69 4.40
CA LEU A 12 -10.16 -20.68 3.67
C LEU A 12 -10.12 -22.02 4.41
N ILE A 13 -9.94 -22.00 5.73
CA ILE A 13 -9.97 -23.22 6.55
C ILE A 13 -11.35 -23.89 6.49
N ALA A 14 -12.44 -23.12 6.59
CA ALA A 14 -13.80 -23.65 6.53
C ALA A 14 -14.13 -24.33 5.20
N ALA A 15 -13.65 -23.79 4.07
CA ALA A 15 -13.86 -24.39 2.75
C ALA A 15 -13.11 -25.73 2.59
N ILE A 16 -11.89 -25.81 3.11
CA ILE A 16 -11.07 -27.03 3.06
C ILE A 16 -11.68 -28.11 3.95
N THR A 17 -12.10 -27.77 5.18
CA THR A 17 -12.70 -28.75 6.09
C THR A 17 -14.02 -29.29 5.56
N ALA A 18 -14.88 -28.44 4.97
CA ALA A 18 -16.10 -28.89 4.32
C ALA A 18 -15.81 -29.86 3.17
N SER A 19 -14.83 -29.55 2.32
CA SER A 19 -14.44 -30.41 1.18
C SER A 19 -13.93 -31.77 1.63
N ILE A 20 -13.08 -31.82 2.66
CA ILE A 20 -12.54 -33.06 3.21
C ILE A 20 -13.65 -33.91 3.85
N VAL A 21 -14.51 -33.31 4.68
CA VAL A 21 -15.61 -34.03 5.35
C VAL A 21 -16.56 -34.64 4.32
N THR A 22 -16.93 -33.90 3.28
CA THR A 22 -17.80 -34.40 2.22
C THR A 22 -17.13 -35.53 1.42
N THR A 23 -15.82 -35.43 1.18
CA THR A 23 -15.03 -36.49 0.51
C THR A 23 -15.03 -37.79 1.32
N LEU A 24 -14.92 -37.68 2.64
CA LEU A 24 -14.97 -38.83 3.55
C LEU A 24 -16.37 -39.47 3.64
N GLN A 25 -17.44 -38.68 3.50
CA GLN A 25 -18.82 -39.20 3.55
C GLN A 25 -19.26 -39.86 2.24
N THR A 26 -18.76 -39.39 1.09
CA THR A 26 -19.20 -39.88 -0.24
C THR A 26 -18.20 -40.83 -0.91
N GLY A 27 -16.97 -40.94 -0.41
CA GLY A 27 -15.97 -41.91 -0.88
C GLY A 27 -15.50 -41.71 -2.33
N SER A 28 -15.87 -40.59 -2.96
CA SER A 28 -15.50 -40.26 -4.34
C SER A 28 -14.77 -38.93 -4.38
N LEU A 29 -13.55 -38.95 -4.93
CA LEU A 29 -12.65 -37.79 -5.01
C LEU A 29 -13.10 -36.74 -6.04
N PHE A 30 -14.07 -37.05 -6.90
CA PHE A 30 -14.51 -36.16 -7.98
C PHE A 30 -16.03 -36.20 -8.14
N ASN A 31 -16.72 -35.30 -7.44
CA ASN A 31 -18.15 -35.08 -7.65
C ASN A 31 -18.35 -33.84 -8.53
N LEU A 32 -18.73 -34.06 -9.80
CA LEU A 32 -18.88 -33.01 -10.82
C LEU A 32 -19.91 -31.94 -10.40
N ALA A 33 -20.90 -32.31 -9.58
CA ALA A 33 -21.90 -31.41 -9.02
C ALA A 33 -21.31 -30.37 -8.03
N ILE A 34 -20.21 -30.70 -7.34
CA ILE A 34 -19.56 -29.79 -6.38
C ILE A 34 -18.70 -28.78 -7.12
N TRP A 35 -17.97 -29.23 -8.15
CA TRP A 35 -17.16 -28.35 -9.01
C TRP A 35 -18.03 -27.39 -9.83
N SER A 36 -19.21 -27.84 -10.29
CA SER A 36 -20.14 -26.97 -11.01
C SER A 36 -20.81 -25.92 -10.09
N ALA A 37 -21.14 -26.28 -8.86
CA ALA A 37 -21.68 -25.33 -7.88
C ALA A 37 -20.66 -24.25 -7.49
N PHE A 38 -19.38 -24.62 -7.33
CA PHE A 38 -18.31 -23.67 -7.04
C PHE A 38 -18.05 -22.72 -8.21
N ALA A 39 -18.00 -23.25 -9.45
CA ALA A 39 -17.86 -22.43 -10.64
C ALA A 39 -19.04 -21.46 -10.83
N ALA A 40 -20.27 -21.91 -10.58
CA ALA A 40 -21.46 -21.07 -10.63
C ALA A 40 -21.44 -19.95 -9.58
N ALA A 41 -20.99 -20.23 -8.36
CA ALA A 41 -20.85 -19.23 -7.30
C ALA A 41 -19.79 -18.15 -7.62
N CYS A 42 -18.68 -18.54 -8.27
CA CYS A 42 -17.66 -17.59 -8.72
C CYS A 42 -18.19 -16.63 -9.80
N VAL A 43 -18.96 -17.13 -10.77
CA VAL A 43 -19.54 -16.27 -11.83
C VAL A 43 -20.60 -15.32 -11.29
N ALA A 44 -21.40 -15.74 -10.30
CA ALA A 44 -22.40 -14.89 -9.66
C ALA A 44 -21.81 -13.70 -8.89
N SER A 45 -20.59 -13.85 -8.35
CA SER A 45 -19.92 -12.80 -7.56
C SER A 45 -19.39 -11.64 -8.41
N VAL A 46 -19.11 -11.88 -9.70
CA VAL A 46 -18.64 -10.84 -10.64
C VAL A 46 -19.80 -9.97 -11.14
N LEU A 47 -21.02 -10.51 -11.18
CA LEU A 47 -22.21 -9.82 -11.71
C LEU A 47 -22.89 -8.87 -10.71
N LEU A 48 -22.64 -9.03 -9.40
CA LEU A 48 -23.31 -8.22 -8.36
C LEU A 48 -22.51 -6.99 -7.88
N GLY A 49 -21.29 -6.79 -8.40
CA GLY A 49 -20.37 -5.73 -7.94
C GLY A 49 -20.43 -4.39 -8.70
N THR A 50 -21.39 -4.16 -9.61
CA THR A 50 -21.38 -2.98 -10.49
C THR A 50 -22.48 -1.93 -10.23
N LEU A 51 -23.28 -2.04 -9.17
CA LEU A 51 -24.24 -0.99 -8.82
C LEU A 51 -23.86 -0.25 -7.53
N SER A 52 -23.73 1.08 -7.68
CA SER A 52 -23.58 2.11 -6.64
C SER A 52 -22.12 2.35 -6.21
N THR A 53 -21.57 3.56 -6.31
CA THR A 53 -22.18 4.83 -5.94
C THR A 53 -21.62 5.98 -6.79
N ALA A 54 -22.52 6.73 -7.44
CA ALA A 54 -22.23 8.09 -7.89
C ALA A 54 -22.55 9.07 -6.74
N PRO A 55 -21.71 10.07 -6.52
CA PRO A 55 -22.18 11.34 -6.00
C PRO A 55 -22.09 12.43 -7.07
N ALA A 56 -23.23 13.09 -7.26
CA ALA A 56 -23.36 14.38 -7.89
C ALA A 56 -22.87 15.49 -6.96
N GLY A 57 -22.30 16.56 -7.53
CA GLY A 57 -21.97 17.81 -6.82
C GLY A 57 -20.78 18.50 -7.50
N ALA A 58 -20.98 19.45 -8.41
CA ALA A 58 -21.41 20.83 -8.22
C ALA A 58 -20.22 21.81 -8.40
N ILE A 59 -20.35 22.61 -9.47
CA ILE A 59 -19.89 24.00 -9.67
C ILE A 59 -18.40 24.31 -9.46
N ARG A 60 -17.73 24.69 -10.55
CA ARG A 60 -16.55 25.57 -10.54
C ARG A 60 -16.64 26.58 -11.69
N ASP A 61 -17.29 27.71 -11.42
CA ASP A 61 -16.89 28.97 -12.07
C ASP A 61 -15.58 29.40 -11.38
N ASN A 62 -14.46 29.40 -12.10
CA ASN A 62 -13.22 29.99 -11.62
C ASN A 62 -12.98 31.27 -12.42
N PRO A 63 -13.05 32.46 -11.80
CA PRO A 63 -12.69 33.68 -12.48
C PRO A 63 -11.18 33.63 -12.75
N ALA A 64 -10.83 33.63 -14.04
CA ALA A 64 -9.52 34.10 -14.45
C ALA A 64 -9.36 35.55 -13.95
N ASP A 65 -8.11 35.96 -13.74
CA ASP A 65 -7.69 37.36 -13.54
C ASP A 65 -7.54 37.80 -12.07
N ALA A 66 -6.54 37.21 -11.41
CA ALA A 66 -5.76 37.95 -10.42
C ALA A 66 -4.27 37.75 -10.71
N ASP A 67 -3.75 38.65 -11.55
CA ASP A 67 -2.33 38.97 -11.62
C ASP A 67 -1.84 39.29 -10.21
N THR A 68 -1.06 38.36 -9.65
CA THR A 68 -0.16 38.68 -8.54
C THR A 68 1.21 38.19 -8.94
N SER A 69 1.89 39.06 -9.68
CA SER A 69 3.33 39.30 -9.61
C SER A 69 3.96 38.84 -8.28
N GLN A 70 4.34 37.56 -8.18
CA GLN A 70 5.17 37.06 -7.09
C GLN A 70 6.64 37.33 -7.39
N ARG A 71 7.07 38.57 -7.14
CA ARG A 71 8.44 38.81 -6.67
C ARG A 71 8.47 38.52 -5.17
N LYS A 72 8.84 37.31 -4.75
CA LYS A 72 9.19 37.06 -3.34
C LYS A 72 10.27 35.97 -3.19
N ALA A 73 11.49 36.47 -2.95
CA ALA A 73 12.69 35.93 -2.30
C ALA A 73 12.96 34.39 -2.25
N PRO A 74 14.23 33.97 -2.41
CA PRO A 74 14.66 32.59 -2.16
C PRO A 74 14.70 32.32 -0.65
N GLY A 75 14.14 31.19 -0.18
CA GLY A 75 14.38 30.71 1.19
C GLY A 75 13.17 30.30 2.03
N ALA A 76 12.11 29.75 1.44
CA ALA A 76 11.12 28.97 2.20
C ALA A 76 11.02 27.58 1.58
N THR A 77 11.73 26.65 2.19
CA THR A 77 11.69 25.20 1.99
C THR A 77 10.29 24.74 1.64
N ALA A 78 10.12 24.13 0.48
CA ALA A 78 8.92 23.41 0.10
C ALA A 78 8.70 22.27 1.11
N THR A 79 7.93 22.54 2.17
CA THR A 79 7.39 21.52 3.06
C THR A 79 6.32 20.76 2.28
N GLY A 80 6.74 19.93 1.32
CA GLY A 80 5.97 18.75 0.98
C GLY A 80 5.71 17.99 2.27
N GLN A 81 4.50 17.47 2.46
CA GLN A 81 4.12 16.70 3.65
C GLN A 81 5.17 15.62 3.92
N ARG A 82 6.06 15.87 4.89
CA ARG A 82 7.06 14.89 5.31
C ARG A 82 6.39 13.97 6.30
N GLU A 83 6.41 12.69 5.97
CA GLU A 83 5.94 11.62 6.82
C GLU A 83 7.11 11.05 7.62
N HIS A 84 6.78 10.43 8.75
CA HIS A 84 7.74 9.75 9.61
C HIS A 84 7.47 8.24 9.59
N GLY A 85 8.53 7.47 9.82
CA GLY A 85 8.43 6.03 9.90
C GLY A 85 9.70 5.40 10.41
N LYS A 86 9.71 4.07 10.41
CA LYS A 86 10.85 3.25 10.83
C LYS A 86 11.33 2.36 9.70
N VAL A 87 12.63 2.27 9.52
CA VAL A 87 13.24 1.40 8.53
C VAL A 87 12.97 -0.05 8.94
N LYS A 88 12.28 -0.81 8.08
CA LYS A 88 12.03 -2.24 8.32
C LYS A 88 13.30 -3.04 8.08
N TRP A 89 13.94 -2.79 6.94
CA TRP A 89 15.24 -3.32 6.58
C TRP A 89 15.84 -2.51 5.43
N PHE A 90 17.17 -2.45 5.36
CA PHE A 90 17.87 -1.85 4.23
C PHE A 90 19.11 -2.64 3.83
N ASN A 91 19.21 -3.01 2.56
CA ASN A 91 20.39 -3.69 2.04
C ASN A 91 21.35 -2.68 1.42
N ILE A 92 22.46 -2.39 2.13
CA ILE A 92 23.47 -1.42 1.68
C ILE A 92 24.13 -1.86 0.37
N SER A 93 24.41 -3.16 0.20
CA SER A 93 25.06 -3.69 -1.01
C SER A 93 24.18 -3.57 -2.25
N LYS A 94 22.87 -3.78 -2.10
CA LYS A 94 21.91 -3.64 -3.20
C LYS A 94 21.36 -2.21 -3.37
N GLY A 95 21.46 -1.38 -2.32
CA GLY A 95 21.03 0.02 -2.33
C GLY A 95 19.52 0.22 -2.25
N PHE A 96 18.76 -0.72 -1.68
CA PHE A 96 17.31 -0.57 -1.48
C PHE A 96 16.83 -1.19 -0.18
N GLY A 97 15.65 -0.76 0.26
CA GLY A 97 14.99 -1.24 1.47
C GLY A 97 13.54 -0.82 1.55
N PHE A 98 12.96 -1.00 2.74
CA PHE A 98 11.58 -0.61 3.03
C PHE A 98 11.49 0.12 4.37
N ILE A 99 10.57 1.09 4.41
CA ILE A 99 10.23 1.87 5.59
C ILE A 99 8.77 1.57 5.94
N VAL A 100 8.49 1.32 7.21
CA VAL A 100 7.14 1.12 7.74
C VAL A 100 6.67 2.45 8.31
N ARG A 101 5.53 2.91 7.81
CA ARG A 101 4.79 4.05 8.34
C ARG A 101 4.08 3.71 9.64
N ASP A 102 3.65 4.73 10.38
CA ASP A 102 2.86 4.55 11.59
C ASP A 102 1.50 3.86 11.33
N ASN A 103 0.98 3.98 10.10
CA ASN A 103 -0.24 3.27 9.66
C ASN A 103 0.00 1.78 9.33
N GLY A 104 1.26 1.31 9.38
CA GLY A 104 1.66 -0.07 9.06
C GLY A 104 1.93 -0.35 7.58
N GLU A 105 1.88 0.66 6.71
CA GLU A 105 2.15 0.52 5.29
C GLU A 105 3.66 0.54 5.00
N GLU A 106 4.09 -0.30 4.05
CA GLU A 106 5.49 -0.43 3.66
C GLU A 106 5.77 0.41 2.42
N ILE A 107 6.69 1.35 2.56
CA ILE A 107 7.14 2.23 1.47
C ILE A 107 8.50 1.79 0.99
N PHE A 108 8.65 1.69 -0.32
CA PHE A 108 9.92 1.39 -0.95
C PHE A 108 10.89 2.57 -0.84
N VAL A 109 12.15 2.30 -0.48
CA VAL A 109 13.21 3.30 -0.44
C VAL A 109 14.42 2.84 -1.24
N HIS A 110 15.00 3.77 -2.00
CA HIS A 110 16.21 3.55 -2.79
C HIS A 110 17.35 4.45 -2.28
N PHE A 111 18.61 4.01 -2.43
CA PHE A 111 19.78 4.74 -1.91
C PHE A 111 19.91 6.16 -2.46
N ARG A 112 19.40 6.40 -3.68
CA ARG A 112 19.40 7.71 -4.33
C ARG A 112 18.50 8.72 -3.62
N SER A 113 17.42 8.23 -2.99
CA SER A 113 16.46 9.05 -2.25
C SER A 113 16.97 9.44 -0.86
N ILE A 114 18.03 8.80 -0.37
CA ILE A 114 18.60 9.09 0.96
C ILE A 114 19.48 10.33 0.88
N GLN A 115 19.13 11.33 1.69
CA GLN A 115 19.90 12.54 1.90
C GLN A 115 20.97 12.27 2.96
N SER A 116 22.20 12.03 2.51
CA SER A 116 23.37 11.87 3.37
C SER A 116 24.63 12.41 2.67
N ASN A 117 25.50 13.05 3.45
CA ASN A 117 26.75 13.64 2.99
C ASN A 117 27.85 12.57 2.70
N GLY A 118 27.60 11.31 3.03
CA GLY A 118 28.55 10.21 2.88
C GLY A 118 27.91 8.92 2.37
N ARG A 119 28.17 7.81 3.07
CA ARG A 119 27.64 6.49 2.69
C ARG A 119 26.12 6.48 2.89
N ARG A 120 25.37 6.45 1.79
CA ARG A 120 23.90 6.48 1.77
C ARG A 120 23.34 5.10 2.15
N GLY A 121 23.18 4.88 3.46
CA GLY A 121 22.60 3.66 4.01
C GLY A 121 21.72 3.97 5.21
N LEU A 122 20.76 3.09 5.45
CA LEU A 122 19.88 3.11 6.62
C LEU A 122 20.15 1.86 7.46
N ARG A 123 19.95 1.97 8.77
CA ARG A 123 20.00 0.87 9.72
C ARG A 123 18.59 0.34 9.95
N ASP A 124 18.48 -0.95 10.21
CA ASP A 124 17.20 -1.56 10.55
C ASP A 124 16.67 -0.98 11.87
N GLY A 125 15.38 -0.64 11.89
CA GLY A 125 14.70 0.02 13.01
C GLY A 125 14.95 1.53 13.15
N GLN A 126 15.76 2.12 12.28
CA GLN A 126 16.10 3.55 12.33
C GLN A 126 14.88 4.43 12.05
N ALA A 127 14.74 5.52 12.80
CA ALA A 127 13.69 6.52 12.57
C ALA A 127 14.09 7.44 11.42
N VAL A 128 13.17 7.64 10.48
CA VAL A 128 13.42 8.43 9.27
C VAL A 128 12.25 9.35 8.97
N SER A 129 12.56 10.46 8.30
CA SER A 129 11.61 11.43 7.77
C SER A 129 11.73 11.47 6.26
N PHE A 130 10.63 11.37 5.53
CA PHE A 130 10.64 11.25 4.07
C PHE A 130 9.37 11.84 3.46
N VAL A 131 9.41 12.09 2.15
CA VAL A 131 8.23 12.50 1.37
C VAL A 131 7.74 11.29 0.59
N VAL A 132 6.43 11.02 0.62
CA VAL A 132 5.84 9.92 -0.15
C VAL A 132 5.48 10.41 -1.54
N ARG A 133 6.00 9.73 -2.57
CA ARG A 133 5.59 9.93 -3.97
C ARG A 133 4.96 8.64 -4.50
N GLN A 134 3.94 8.78 -5.34
CA GLN A 134 3.42 7.66 -6.10
C GLN A 134 4.32 7.38 -7.32
N SER A 135 4.70 6.11 -7.52
CA SER A 135 5.44 5.64 -8.70
C SER A 135 4.70 4.50 -9.40
N ASP A 136 5.17 4.08 -10.57
CA ASP A 136 4.63 2.93 -11.32
C ASP A 136 4.68 1.62 -10.52
N LYS A 137 5.57 1.54 -9.52
CA LYS A 137 5.74 0.37 -8.65
C LYS A 137 5.03 0.49 -7.30
N GLY A 138 4.28 1.57 -7.10
CA GLY A 138 3.62 1.88 -5.82
C GLY A 138 4.26 3.07 -5.07
N PRO A 139 3.91 3.25 -3.79
CA PRO A 139 4.41 4.34 -2.96
C PRO A 139 5.92 4.20 -2.71
N GLN A 140 6.66 5.27 -2.97
CA GLN A 140 8.11 5.35 -2.76
C GLN A 140 8.48 6.54 -1.87
N ALA A 141 9.53 6.35 -1.08
CA ALA A 141 10.08 7.39 -0.21
C ALA A 141 11.14 8.21 -0.97
N GLU A 142 10.98 9.52 -0.91
CA GLU A 142 11.88 10.51 -1.46
C GLU A 142 12.38 11.46 -0.37
N GLU A 143 13.50 12.13 -0.61
CA GLU A 143 14.14 13.03 0.36
C GLU A 143 14.27 12.43 1.77
N VAL A 144 14.73 11.19 1.85
CA VAL A 144 14.79 10.44 3.11
C VAL A 144 15.93 10.97 3.98
N ILE A 145 15.59 11.46 5.16
CA ILE A 145 16.50 11.99 6.17
C ILE A 145 16.44 11.09 7.40
N ALA A 146 17.59 10.65 7.88
CA ALA A 146 17.73 9.94 9.14
C ALA A 146 17.50 10.91 10.32
N SER A 147 16.56 10.60 11.20
CA SER A 147 16.17 11.48 12.32
C SER A 147 17.17 11.47 13.48
N ASP A 148 18.12 10.53 13.46
CA ASP A 148 19.16 10.26 14.46
C ASP A 148 20.56 10.73 14.01
N ASN A 149 20.63 11.53 12.95
CA ASN A 149 21.89 12.10 12.44
C ASN A 149 22.22 13.40 13.21
N ALA A 150 22.51 13.28 14.51
CA ALA A 150 23.05 14.33 15.39
C ALA A 150 24.45 13.94 15.86
#